data_AF-A0A938MET4-F1
#
_entry.id   AF-A0A938MET4-F1
#
_cell.length_a   1.000
_cell.length_b   1.000
_cell.length_c   1.000
_cell.angle_alpha   90.00
_cell.angle_beta   90.00
_cell.angle_gamma   90.00
#
_symmetry.space_group_name_H-M   'P 1'
#
loop_
_entity.id
_entity.type
_entity.pdbx_description
1 polymer ?
#
loop_
_entity_poly.entity_id
_entity_poly.type
_entity_poly.pdbx_seq_one_letter_code
_entity_poly.pdbx_strand_id
1 'polypeptide(L)'
;MRSSPSGIALRMLLTLLAGLVPRPAQSAEPSSALPGYFLVADDDCGYDPEQPHLAVGNNYTFSEAMVNGDPAARTCAWDPKVVVMQYGGLSPTAAYKLEIVYVTERNSQRVQRLEASGQQVHGDLSLPAGEPKTFLFDLPKAGYADGKLELRFIHVGGANAVVSVVKVWSTDTAKLTTPVRGRGLAWPATDPVEADWARQDALRSKPTFEWKNPKQDLEESVLPCLDELLDRGGRMLADFAPLGGDQTALAKSAAELSEIRKHREGLLTQPPDAQAWLKLYVNAHWAVRRLAFLNPLLAHNGILFVRRHHSSYMHQCARRLGPSNPPGGDLCILSADGTVRSLTAGRLPPGVFGRPDLSFDGQRLVFGYALARQDAKPFSEKTALEDTGYCYNFQVWE
;
A
#
# COMPACT_ATOMS: atom_id res chain seq x y z
N MET A 1 -23.08 -49.44 -75.63
CA MET A 1 -21.61 -49.57 -75.57
C MET A 1 -21.02 -48.22 -75.17
N ARG A 2 -20.28 -48.17 -74.04
CA ARG A 2 -19.25 -47.18 -73.62
C ARG A 2 -19.64 -45.67 -73.67
N SER A 3 -19.35 -44.78 -72.73
CA SER A 3 -18.59 -44.75 -71.47
C SER A 3 -18.81 -43.34 -70.87
N SER A 4 -18.84 -43.27 -69.53
CA SER A 4 -18.95 -42.09 -68.62
C SER A 4 -17.70 -41.17 -68.64
N PRO A 5 -17.49 -40.15 -67.75
CA PRO A 5 -18.38 -39.49 -66.73
C PRO A 5 -18.16 -37.95 -66.58
N SER A 6 -18.70 -37.40 -65.46
CA SER A 6 -18.34 -36.18 -64.69
C SER A 6 -19.25 -34.95 -64.92
N GLY A 7 -19.88 -34.30 -63.92
CA GLY A 7 -19.87 -34.42 -62.46
C GLY A 7 -19.61 -33.06 -61.83
N ILE A 8 -20.63 -32.22 -61.59
CA ILE A 8 -20.57 -31.06 -60.67
C ILE A 8 -21.95 -30.90 -60.00
N ALA A 9 -22.00 -31.09 -58.68
CA ALA A 9 -23.17 -30.86 -57.84
C ALA A 9 -23.07 -29.47 -57.18
N LEU A 10 -24.13 -28.68 -57.31
CA LEU A 10 -24.29 -27.34 -56.74
C LEU A 10 -24.63 -27.46 -55.24
N ARG A 11 -23.73 -27.02 -54.35
CA ARG A 11 -23.98 -26.92 -52.90
C ARG A 11 -24.48 -25.51 -52.56
N MET A 12 -25.72 -25.43 -52.06
CA MET A 12 -26.26 -24.25 -51.38
C MET A 12 -25.52 -24.01 -50.06
N LEU A 13 -25.15 -22.75 -49.83
CA LEU A 13 -24.53 -22.25 -48.61
C LEU A 13 -25.65 -21.97 -47.58
N LEU A 14 -25.76 -22.80 -46.54
CA LEU A 14 -26.58 -22.51 -45.36
C LEU A 14 -25.70 -21.84 -44.31
N THR A 15 -25.92 -20.55 -44.08
CA THR A 15 -25.26 -19.78 -43.02
C THR A 15 -25.87 -20.18 -41.67
N LEU A 16 -25.13 -20.97 -40.86
CA LEU A 16 -25.51 -21.24 -39.48
C LEU A 16 -25.21 -20.01 -38.60
N LEU A 17 -26.25 -19.30 -38.19
CA LEU A 17 -26.21 -18.43 -37.01
C LEU A 17 -26.02 -19.31 -35.78
N ALA A 18 -24.81 -19.33 -35.22
CA ALA A 18 -24.58 -19.86 -33.88
C ALA A 18 -25.18 -18.87 -32.87
N GLY A 19 -26.37 -19.20 -32.35
CA GLY A 19 -26.96 -18.49 -31.22
C GLY A 19 -26.07 -18.63 -29.99
N LEU A 20 -25.74 -17.50 -29.34
CA LEU A 20 -25.20 -17.49 -27.99
C LEU A 20 -26.24 -18.13 -27.07
N VAL A 21 -25.94 -19.33 -26.57
CA VAL A 21 -26.66 -19.90 -25.43
C VAL A 21 -26.17 -19.16 -24.18
N PRO A 22 -27.04 -18.45 -23.44
CA PRO A 22 -26.65 -17.86 -22.16
C PRO A 22 -26.25 -19.00 -21.21
N ARG A 23 -25.01 -18.93 -20.73
CA ARG A 23 -24.46 -19.87 -19.76
C ARG A 23 -25.16 -19.65 -18.42
N PRO A 24 -25.68 -20.69 -17.75
CA PRO A 24 -26.39 -20.52 -16.49
C PRO A 24 -25.47 -19.89 -15.44
N ALA A 25 -26.02 -18.95 -14.66
CA ALA A 25 -25.33 -18.33 -13.53
C ALA A 25 -24.86 -19.41 -12.55
N GLN A 26 -23.56 -19.43 -12.27
CA GLN A 26 -22.94 -20.38 -11.35
C GLN A 26 -23.44 -20.07 -9.93
N SER A 27 -23.96 -21.08 -9.22
CA SER A 27 -24.48 -20.94 -7.86
C SER A 27 -23.35 -20.80 -6.84
N ALA A 28 -23.46 -19.84 -5.93
CA ALA A 28 -22.54 -19.64 -4.83
C ALA A 28 -22.77 -20.68 -3.71
N GLU A 29 -21.73 -21.43 -3.37
CA GLU A 29 -21.70 -22.33 -2.20
C GLU A 29 -21.02 -21.62 -1.00
N PRO A 30 -21.42 -21.91 0.25
CA PRO A 30 -20.82 -21.31 1.44
C PRO A 30 -19.40 -21.83 1.72
N SER A 31 -18.55 -20.91 2.21
CA SER A 31 -17.11 -21.09 2.47
C SER A 31 -16.85 -22.19 3.53
N SER A 32 -16.59 -23.40 3.06
CA SER A 32 -15.82 -24.41 3.78
C SER A 32 -14.45 -24.53 3.09
N ALA A 33 -13.41 -24.84 3.87
CA ALA A 33 -12.03 -24.91 3.38
C ALA A 33 -11.95 -25.60 2.02
N LEU A 34 -11.54 -24.86 0.97
CA LEU A 34 -11.51 -25.34 -0.40
C LEU A 34 -10.41 -26.41 -0.53
N PRO A 35 -10.74 -27.71 -0.57
CA PRO A 35 -9.70 -28.74 -0.50
C PRO A 35 -8.84 -28.69 -1.75
N GLY A 36 -7.51 -28.63 -1.56
CA GLY A 36 -6.55 -28.51 -2.66
C GLY A 36 -6.37 -27.08 -3.20
N TYR A 37 -6.95 -26.06 -2.54
CA TYR A 37 -6.70 -24.66 -2.87
C TYR A 37 -6.04 -23.93 -1.69
N PHE A 38 -5.15 -23.00 -2.03
CA PHE A 38 -4.41 -22.15 -1.11
C PHE A 38 -4.79 -20.69 -1.35
N LEU A 39 -4.91 -19.91 -0.28
CA LEU A 39 -5.17 -18.48 -0.38
C LEU A 39 -3.91 -17.78 -0.91
N VAL A 40 -3.99 -17.20 -2.10
CA VAL A 40 -2.86 -16.58 -2.81
C VAL A 40 -2.94 -15.06 -2.91
N ALA A 41 -4.13 -14.47 -2.71
CA ALA A 41 -4.33 -13.03 -2.50
C ALA A 41 -5.55 -12.78 -1.60
N ASP A 42 -5.52 -11.71 -0.83
CA ASP A 42 -6.59 -11.29 0.09
C ASP A 42 -6.64 -9.76 0.10
N ASP A 43 -7.79 -9.20 -0.28
CA ASP A 43 -8.05 -7.76 -0.33
C ASP A 43 -9.28 -7.42 0.52
N ASP A 44 -9.07 -6.81 1.68
CA ASP A 44 -10.11 -6.18 2.51
C ASP A 44 -10.35 -4.75 1.99
N CYS A 45 -11.41 -4.62 1.20
CA CYS A 45 -11.65 -3.42 0.40
C CYS A 45 -12.24 -2.30 1.26
N GLY A 46 -11.74 -1.09 1.09
CA GLY A 46 -12.10 0.09 1.88
C GLY A 46 -11.00 0.54 2.85
N TYR A 47 -9.87 -0.16 2.92
CA TYR A 47 -8.69 0.22 3.70
C TYR A 47 -7.39 0.01 2.92
N ASP A 48 -6.75 1.11 2.45
CA ASP A 48 -5.61 1.06 1.51
C ASP A 48 -4.49 0.06 1.83
N PRO A 49 -4.05 -0.11 3.11
CA PRO A 49 -3.01 -1.09 3.43
C PRO A 49 -3.42 -2.55 3.21
N GLU A 50 -4.72 -2.86 3.17
CA GLU A 50 -5.26 -4.21 3.08
C GLU A 50 -5.97 -4.49 1.73
N GLN A 51 -5.84 -3.60 0.74
CA GLN A 51 -6.37 -3.79 -0.63
C GLN A 51 -5.31 -3.51 -1.71
N PRO A 52 -4.13 -4.14 -1.64
CA PRO A 52 -3.00 -3.81 -2.51
C PRO A 52 -3.33 -3.93 -4.01
N HIS A 53 -4.33 -4.72 -4.39
CA HIS A 53 -4.70 -4.96 -5.79
C HIS A 53 -5.73 -3.97 -6.35
N LEU A 54 -6.21 -2.98 -5.57
CA LEU A 54 -7.18 -1.99 -6.05
C LEU A 54 -6.55 -1.01 -7.06
N ALA A 55 -6.97 -1.11 -8.33
CA ALA A 55 -6.57 -0.19 -9.39
C ALA A 55 -7.53 1.01 -9.50
N VAL A 56 -8.85 0.76 -9.61
CA VAL A 56 -9.89 1.80 -9.74
C VAL A 56 -10.93 1.62 -8.64
N GLY A 57 -11.22 2.69 -7.91
CA GLY A 57 -12.15 2.68 -6.79
C GLY A 57 -11.74 3.67 -5.68
N ASN A 58 -12.68 3.96 -4.79
CA ASN A 58 -12.51 4.79 -3.61
C ASN A 58 -12.94 4.02 -2.37
N ASN A 59 -12.42 4.41 -1.21
CA ASN A 59 -12.76 3.77 0.05
C ASN A 59 -14.07 4.34 0.60
N TYR A 60 -14.88 3.47 1.17
CA TYR A 60 -16.07 3.85 1.90
C TYR A 60 -16.33 2.90 3.05
N THR A 61 -16.99 3.42 4.08
CA THR A 61 -17.48 2.62 5.21
C THR A 61 -18.96 2.92 5.38
N PHE A 62 -19.80 1.90 5.20
CA PHE A 62 -21.23 2.01 5.48
C PHE A 62 -21.45 2.31 6.97
N SER A 63 -22.47 3.12 7.31
CA SER A 63 -22.86 3.31 8.71
C SER A 63 -23.55 2.05 9.25
N GLU A 64 -23.60 1.91 10.57
CA GLU A 64 -24.29 0.79 11.25
C GLU A 64 -25.79 0.74 10.93
N ALA A 65 -26.39 1.90 10.60
CA ALA A 65 -27.77 1.95 10.14
C ALA A 65 -27.93 1.32 8.74
N MET A 66 -26.90 1.40 7.89
CA MET A 66 -26.93 0.93 6.50
C MET A 66 -26.58 -0.55 6.36
N VAL A 67 -25.64 -1.07 7.16
CA VAL A 67 -25.14 -2.45 7.07
C VAL A 67 -24.87 -3.00 8.47
N ASN A 68 -25.30 -4.24 8.72
CA ASN A 68 -25.02 -5.00 9.94
C ASN A 68 -23.54 -5.42 10.01
N GLY A 69 -22.97 -5.42 11.21
CA GLY A 69 -21.63 -5.94 11.48
C GLY A 69 -20.70 -4.91 12.13
N ASP A 70 -19.50 -5.36 12.48
CA ASP A 70 -18.43 -4.50 12.98
C ASP A 70 -17.92 -3.55 11.86
N PRO A 71 -16.99 -2.61 12.16
CA PRO A 71 -16.48 -1.72 11.13
C PRO A 71 -15.86 -2.43 9.92
N ALA A 72 -15.20 -3.58 10.10
CA ALA A 72 -14.56 -4.34 9.02
C ALA A 72 -15.61 -4.98 8.08
N ALA A 73 -16.74 -5.44 8.61
CA ALA A 73 -17.84 -5.94 7.78
C ALA A 73 -18.55 -4.83 6.96
N ARG A 74 -18.20 -3.56 7.17
CA ARG A 74 -18.85 -2.39 6.56
C ARG A 74 -17.95 -1.60 5.62
N THR A 75 -16.69 -1.99 5.46
CA THR A 75 -15.77 -1.38 4.49
C THR A 75 -16.04 -1.91 3.08
N CYS A 76 -15.85 -1.04 2.09
CA CYS A 76 -15.86 -1.42 0.69
C CYS A 76 -15.02 -0.48 -0.18
N ALA A 77 -14.61 -1.00 -1.34
CA ALA A 77 -14.18 -0.21 -2.47
C ALA A 77 -15.40 0.09 -3.37
N TRP A 78 -15.51 1.32 -3.88
CA TRP A 78 -16.61 1.74 -4.75
C TRP A 78 -16.18 2.65 -5.89
N ASP A 79 -16.93 2.62 -6.99
CA ASP A 79 -16.77 3.53 -8.13
C ASP A 79 -18.11 3.75 -8.85
N PRO A 80 -18.41 4.97 -9.36
CA PRO A 80 -19.66 5.24 -10.09
C PRO A 80 -19.95 4.28 -11.25
N LYS A 81 -18.93 3.70 -11.88
CA LYS A 81 -19.08 2.83 -13.06
C LYS A 81 -18.44 1.47 -12.87
N VAL A 82 -17.22 1.42 -12.33
CA VAL A 82 -16.46 0.17 -12.27
C VAL A 82 -15.39 0.20 -11.19
N VAL A 83 -15.42 -0.79 -10.29
CA VAL A 83 -14.27 -1.07 -9.42
C VAL A 83 -13.36 -2.05 -10.13
N VAL A 84 -12.05 -1.79 -10.15
CA VAL A 84 -11.06 -2.62 -10.85
C VAL A 84 -10.01 -3.11 -9.87
N MET A 85 -9.81 -4.42 -9.82
CA MET A 85 -8.71 -5.08 -9.11
C MET A 85 -7.76 -5.72 -10.10
N GLN A 86 -6.45 -5.67 -9.85
CA GLN A 86 -5.44 -6.22 -10.74
C GLN A 86 -4.49 -7.15 -9.99
N TYR A 87 -4.26 -8.34 -10.56
CA TYR A 87 -3.39 -9.40 -10.02
C TYR A 87 -2.42 -9.91 -11.07
N GLY A 88 -1.19 -10.19 -10.68
CA GLY A 88 -0.07 -10.58 -11.53
C GLY A 88 0.66 -11.78 -10.96
N GLY A 89 1.43 -12.47 -11.80
CA GLY A 89 2.12 -13.69 -11.40
C GLY A 89 1.19 -14.91 -11.34
N LEU A 90 0.07 -14.88 -12.06
CA LEU A 90 -0.81 -16.05 -12.15
C LEU A 90 -0.13 -17.12 -13.00
N SER A 91 -0.08 -18.34 -12.47
CA SER A 91 0.30 -19.54 -13.22
C SER A 91 -0.81 -19.94 -14.20
N PRO A 92 -0.55 -20.02 -15.52
CA PRO A 92 -1.55 -20.47 -16.51
C PRO A 92 -1.98 -21.93 -16.36
N THR A 93 -1.20 -22.74 -15.63
CA THR A 93 -1.48 -24.16 -15.40
C THR A 93 -2.30 -24.42 -14.14
N ALA A 94 -2.35 -23.46 -13.22
CA ALA A 94 -3.15 -23.56 -12.00
C ALA A 94 -4.65 -23.32 -12.25
N ALA A 95 -5.49 -23.74 -11.31
CA ALA A 95 -6.89 -23.36 -11.26
C ALA A 95 -7.12 -22.35 -10.13
N TYR A 96 -7.98 -21.36 -10.37
CA TYR A 96 -8.27 -20.29 -9.40
C TYR A 96 -9.75 -20.20 -9.09
N LYS A 97 -10.06 -19.84 -7.84
CA LYS A 97 -11.39 -19.49 -7.36
C LYS A 97 -11.38 -18.10 -6.73
N LEU A 98 -12.47 -17.37 -6.89
CA LEU A 98 -12.71 -16.08 -6.24
C LEU A 98 -13.71 -16.28 -5.12
N GLU A 99 -13.32 -15.92 -3.90
CA GLU A 99 -14.24 -15.75 -2.77
C GLU A 99 -14.46 -14.25 -2.58
N ILE A 100 -15.69 -13.80 -2.78
CA ILE A 100 -16.04 -12.38 -2.84
C ILE A 100 -17.11 -12.08 -1.81
N VAL A 101 -16.91 -11.04 -1.01
CA VAL A 101 -17.95 -10.52 -0.12
C VAL A 101 -18.57 -9.29 -0.74
N TYR A 102 -19.89 -9.33 -0.91
CA TYR A 102 -20.69 -8.18 -1.30
C TYR A 102 -21.61 -7.75 -0.17
N VAL A 103 -21.81 -6.44 -0.07
CA VAL A 103 -22.87 -5.82 0.72
C VAL A 103 -23.24 -4.46 0.13
N THR A 104 -24.48 -4.06 0.29
CA THR A 104 -24.98 -2.72 -0.04
C THR A 104 -25.89 -2.22 1.08
N GLU A 105 -26.20 -0.93 1.11
CA GLU A 105 -27.10 -0.34 2.10
C GLU A 105 -28.49 -1.01 2.11
N ARG A 106 -29.16 -1.00 3.28
CA ARG A 106 -30.55 -1.49 3.40
C ARG A 106 -31.46 -0.85 2.35
N ASN A 107 -32.40 -1.65 1.84
CA ASN A 107 -33.35 -1.26 0.80
C ASN A 107 -32.73 -0.87 -0.55
N SER A 108 -31.44 -1.10 -0.75
CA SER A 108 -30.80 -0.89 -2.04
C SER A 108 -31.22 -1.95 -3.06
N GLN A 109 -31.26 -1.55 -4.33
CA GLN A 109 -31.54 -2.40 -5.49
C GLN A 109 -30.32 -2.41 -6.43
N ARG A 110 -29.13 -2.44 -5.83
CA ARG A 110 -27.87 -2.38 -6.57
C ARG A 110 -27.62 -3.67 -7.32
N VAL A 111 -27.32 -3.55 -8.60
CA VAL A 111 -27.03 -4.66 -9.51
C VAL A 111 -25.69 -4.40 -10.18
N GLN A 112 -24.82 -5.41 -10.17
CA GLN A 112 -23.54 -5.36 -10.86
C GLN A 112 -23.18 -6.71 -11.46
N ARG A 113 -22.26 -6.69 -12.43
CA ARG A 113 -21.67 -7.89 -13.04
C ARG A 113 -20.16 -7.94 -12.77
N LEU A 114 -19.56 -9.12 -12.90
CA LEU A 114 -18.12 -9.31 -12.72
C LEU A 114 -17.49 -9.95 -13.94
N GLU A 115 -16.41 -9.35 -14.41
CA GLU A 115 -15.57 -9.88 -15.48
C GLU A 115 -14.12 -10.06 -15.01
N ALA A 116 -13.45 -11.07 -15.56
CA ALA A 116 -12.03 -11.38 -15.40
C ALA A 116 -11.33 -11.26 -16.76
N SER A 117 -10.59 -10.17 -16.98
CA SER A 117 -9.90 -9.85 -18.23
C SER A 117 -10.80 -9.99 -19.47
N GLY A 118 -12.03 -9.46 -19.35
CA GLY A 118 -13.06 -9.52 -20.39
C GLY A 118 -13.87 -10.82 -20.44
N GLN A 119 -13.60 -11.80 -19.57
CA GLN A 119 -14.40 -13.03 -19.46
C GLN A 119 -15.41 -12.91 -18.32
N GLN A 120 -16.68 -13.20 -18.58
CA GLN A 120 -17.71 -13.14 -17.53
C GLN A 120 -17.44 -14.17 -16.42
N VAL A 121 -17.41 -13.70 -15.16
CA VAL A 121 -17.37 -14.52 -13.95
C VAL A 121 -18.79 -14.71 -13.41
N HIS A 122 -19.53 -13.61 -13.24
CA HIS A 122 -20.98 -13.64 -13.02
C HIS A 122 -21.67 -12.53 -13.80
N GLY A 123 -22.91 -12.80 -14.24
CA GLY A 123 -23.76 -11.82 -14.90
C GLY A 123 -24.37 -10.82 -13.92
N ASP A 124 -25.48 -10.22 -14.30
CA ASP A 124 -26.21 -9.26 -13.47
C ASP A 124 -26.65 -9.90 -12.14
N LEU A 125 -26.03 -9.44 -11.06
CA LEU A 125 -26.25 -9.93 -9.71
C LEU A 125 -26.80 -8.79 -8.84
N SER A 126 -27.99 -8.99 -8.27
CA SER A 126 -28.52 -8.12 -7.21
C SER A 126 -27.73 -8.34 -5.93
N LEU A 127 -27.13 -7.27 -5.41
CA LEU A 127 -26.28 -7.36 -4.22
C LEU A 127 -27.10 -7.53 -2.94
N PRO A 128 -26.55 -8.24 -1.93
CA PRO A 128 -27.23 -8.41 -0.65
C PRO A 128 -27.32 -7.09 0.12
N ALA A 129 -28.52 -6.72 0.52
CA ALA A 129 -28.79 -5.47 1.22
C ALA A 129 -28.71 -5.66 2.74
N GLY A 130 -27.94 -4.80 3.42
CA GLY A 130 -27.86 -4.71 4.87
C GLY A 130 -27.07 -5.82 5.57
N GLU A 131 -26.77 -6.93 4.92
CA GLU A 131 -26.00 -8.05 5.46
C GLU A 131 -24.97 -8.55 4.45
N PRO A 132 -23.67 -8.56 4.80
CA PRO A 132 -22.64 -9.09 3.91
C PRO A 132 -22.87 -10.56 3.59
N LYS A 133 -22.71 -10.93 2.32
CA LYS A 133 -22.72 -12.33 1.88
C LYS A 133 -21.50 -12.66 1.06
N THR A 134 -20.96 -13.84 1.33
CA THR A 134 -19.84 -14.44 0.61
C THR A 134 -20.35 -15.23 -0.58
N PHE A 135 -19.69 -15.06 -1.72
CA PHE A 135 -19.92 -15.77 -2.97
C PHE A 135 -18.63 -16.43 -3.41
N LEU A 136 -18.73 -17.63 -3.97
CA LEU A 136 -17.59 -18.37 -4.51
C LEU A 136 -17.79 -18.58 -6.02
N PHE A 137 -16.80 -18.17 -6.82
CA PHE A 137 -16.82 -18.28 -8.28
C PHE A 137 -15.56 -18.97 -8.81
N ASP A 138 -15.69 -19.71 -9.92
CA ASP A 138 -14.53 -20.19 -10.66
C ASP A 138 -13.97 -19.09 -11.56
N LEU A 139 -12.65 -18.94 -11.59
CA LEU A 139 -12.01 -18.00 -12.49
C LEU A 139 -11.84 -18.63 -13.89
N PRO A 140 -12.38 -18.03 -14.97
CA PRO A 140 -12.22 -18.56 -16.32
C PRO A 140 -10.73 -18.59 -16.72
N LYS A 141 -10.22 -19.75 -17.18
CA LYS A 141 -8.81 -19.90 -17.61
C LYS A 141 -8.33 -18.85 -18.62
N ALA A 142 -9.22 -18.44 -19.53
CA ALA A 142 -8.91 -17.40 -20.51
C ALA A 142 -8.67 -16.02 -19.88
N GLY A 143 -9.18 -15.77 -18.66
CA GLY A 143 -9.02 -14.51 -17.94
C GLY A 143 -7.63 -14.28 -17.34
N TYR A 144 -6.77 -15.30 -17.33
CA TYR A 144 -5.41 -15.23 -16.74
C TYR A 144 -4.34 -15.99 -17.51
N ALA A 145 -4.60 -16.30 -18.79
CA ALA A 145 -3.69 -17.11 -19.59
C ALA A 145 -2.31 -16.45 -19.82
N ASP A 146 -2.22 -15.13 -19.73
CA ASP A 146 -1.00 -14.32 -19.85
C ASP A 146 -0.30 -14.04 -18.50
N GLY A 147 -0.79 -14.67 -17.42
CA GLY A 147 -0.29 -14.49 -16.07
C GLY A 147 -0.71 -13.20 -15.38
N LYS A 148 -1.68 -12.47 -15.97
CA LYS A 148 -2.30 -11.27 -15.40
C LYS A 148 -3.80 -11.46 -15.28
N LEU A 149 -4.40 -10.77 -14.34
CA LEU A 149 -5.84 -10.80 -14.10
C LEU A 149 -6.34 -9.40 -13.79
N GLU A 150 -7.33 -8.94 -14.56
CA GLU A 150 -8.10 -7.74 -14.24
C GLU A 150 -9.52 -8.13 -13.85
N LEU A 151 -9.90 -7.97 -12.58
CA LEU A 151 -11.28 -8.10 -12.15
C LEU A 151 -12.01 -6.77 -12.27
N ARG A 152 -13.15 -6.77 -12.95
CA ARG A 152 -13.96 -5.58 -13.19
C ARG A 152 -15.35 -5.80 -12.61
N PHE A 153 -15.65 -5.12 -11.51
CA PHE A 153 -16.96 -5.07 -10.89
C PHE A 153 -17.73 -3.92 -11.54
N ILE A 154 -18.60 -4.25 -12.48
CA ILE A 154 -19.21 -3.28 -13.40
C ILE A 154 -20.63 -2.98 -12.94
N HIS A 155 -20.91 -1.70 -12.72
CA HIS A 155 -22.26 -1.21 -12.41
C HIS A 155 -23.24 -1.55 -13.54
N VAL A 156 -24.42 -2.06 -13.16
CA VAL A 156 -25.52 -2.35 -14.10
C VAL A 156 -26.76 -1.54 -13.74
N GLY A 157 -27.14 -1.51 -12.46
CA GLY A 157 -28.36 -0.84 -12.00
C GLY A 157 -28.32 -0.44 -10.54
N GLY A 158 -29.15 0.54 -10.16
CA GLY A 158 -29.15 1.12 -8.82
C GLY A 158 -27.95 2.04 -8.57
N ALA A 159 -27.47 2.09 -7.33
CA ALA A 159 -26.27 2.85 -6.95
C ALA A 159 -24.98 2.27 -7.56
N ASN A 160 -23.85 2.95 -7.34
CA ASN A 160 -22.50 2.65 -7.87
C ASN A 160 -22.01 1.18 -7.68
N ALA A 161 -20.92 0.78 -8.34
CA ALA A 161 -20.34 -0.56 -8.15
C ALA A 161 -19.60 -0.65 -6.80
N VAL A 162 -19.68 -1.81 -6.13
CA VAL A 162 -18.98 -2.06 -4.85
C VAL A 162 -18.44 -3.47 -4.70
N VAL A 163 -17.41 -3.61 -3.89
CA VAL A 163 -16.94 -4.89 -3.35
C VAL A 163 -16.31 -4.67 -1.96
N SER A 164 -16.57 -5.60 -1.03
CA SER A 164 -16.06 -5.52 0.35
C SER A 164 -14.83 -6.39 0.56
N VAL A 165 -14.80 -7.60 0.00
CA VAL A 165 -13.63 -8.49 0.10
C VAL A 165 -13.41 -9.20 -1.21
N VAL A 166 -12.16 -9.35 -1.62
CA VAL A 166 -11.76 -10.23 -2.72
C VAL A 166 -10.64 -11.15 -2.24
N LYS A 167 -10.93 -12.45 -2.20
CA LYS A 167 -9.95 -13.50 -1.93
C LYS A 167 -9.73 -14.33 -3.18
N VAL A 168 -8.47 -14.53 -3.53
CA VAL A 168 -8.08 -15.40 -4.65
C VAL A 168 -7.45 -16.66 -4.11
N TRP A 169 -8.04 -17.79 -4.47
CA TRP A 169 -7.60 -19.13 -4.09
C TRP A 169 -7.01 -19.83 -5.32
N SER A 170 -5.92 -20.58 -5.16
CA SER A 170 -5.25 -21.27 -6.27
C SER A 170 -4.87 -22.71 -5.91
N THR A 171 -4.80 -23.60 -6.90
CA THR A 171 -4.14 -24.90 -6.72
C THR A 171 -2.61 -24.80 -6.67
N ASP A 172 -2.06 -23.62 -6.98
CA ASP A 172 -0.69 -23.22 -6.71
C ASP A 172 -0.58 -22.48 -5.37
N THR A 173 0.59 -22.51 -4.75
CA THR A 173 0.88 -21.85 -3.47
C THR A 173 1.51 -20.47 -3.62
N ALA A 174 1.97 -20.12 -4.84
CA ALA A 174 2.61 -18.83 -5.11
C ALA A 174 1.65 -17.65 -4.82
N LYS A 175 2.11 -16.68 -4.02
CA LYS A 175 1.37 -15.44 -3.77
C LYS A 175 1.28 -14.60 -5.03
N LEU A 176 0.11 -14.01 -5.27
CA LEU A 176 -0.07 -13.09 -6.38
C LEU A 176 0.58 -11.74 -6.07
N THR A 177 0.99 -11.08 -7.13
CA THR A 177 1.58 -9.75 -7.10
C THR A 177 0.57 -8.74 -7.63
N THR A 178 0.79 -7.46 -7.35
CA THR A 178 0.06 -6.39 -8.02
C THR A 178 0.67 -6.18 -9.41
N PRO A 179 -0.09 -6.34 -10.53
CA PRO A 179 0.35 -5.88 -11.83
C PRO A 179 0.54 -4.39 -11.70
N VAL A 180 1.76 -3.96 -11.93
CA VAL A 180 2.05 -2.55 -12.08
C VAL A 180 1.26 -2.04 -13.28
N ARG A 181 0.08 -1.44 -13.04
CA ARG A 181 -0.55 -0.36 -13.85
C ARG A 181 -1.92 0.08 -13.29
N GLY A 182 -1.93 1.10 -12.42
CA GLY A 182 -3.20 1.80 -12.16
C GLY A 182 -3.31 2.65 -10.90
N ARG A 183 -2.30 2.66 -10.03
CA ARG A 183 -2.08 3.73 -9.04
C ARG A 183 -0.65 3.61 -8.54
N GLY A 184 0.23 4.41 -9.14
CA GLY A 184 1.63 4.67 -8.77
C GLY A 184 2.37 3.58 -7.98
N LEU A 185 3.05 2.69 -8.68
CA LEU A 185 4.21 1.98 -8.13
C LEU A 185 5.17 1.64 -9.27
N ALA A 186 5.80 2.70 -9.77
CA ALA A 186 6.91 2.63 -10.71
C ALA A 186 8.26 2.31 -10.02
N TRP A 187 8.22 1.77 -8.80
CA TRP A 187 9.38 1.34 -8.01
C TRP A 187 9.04 0.00 -7.36
N PRO A 188 9.48 -1.15 -7.89
CA PRO A 188 9.27 -2.44 -7.24
C PRO A 188 10.18 -2.51 -6.01
N ALA A 189 9.70 -1.97 -4.89
CA ALA A 189 10.48 -1.94 -3.66
C ALA A 189 10.84 -3.37 -3.25
N THR A 190 12.14 -3.64 -3.22
CA THR A 190 12.64 -4.99 -2.91
C THR A 190 12.78 -5.24 -1.41
N ASP A 191 12.69 -4.18 -0.60
CA ASP A 191 12.72 -4.23 0.86
C ASP A 191 11.92 -3.08 1.53
N PRO A 192 11.74 -3.10 2.86
CA PRO A 192 10.99 -2.06 3.57
C PRO A 192 11.53 -0.64 3.47
N VAL A 193 12.83 -0.46 3.23
CA VAL A 193 13.48 0.85 3.07
C VAL A 193 13.10 1.44 1.72
N GLU A 194 13.21 0.66 0.65
CA GLU A 194 12.77 1.07 -0.68
C GLU A 194 11.27 1.36 -0.73
N ALA A 195 10.47 0.56 -0.02
CA ALA A 195 9.02 0.77 0.07
C ALA A 195 8.69 2.10 0.77
N ASP A 196 9.51 2.52 1.73
CA ASP A 196 9.36 3.80 2.38
C ASP A 196 9.70 4.98 1.46
N TRP A 197 10.80 4.88 0.71
CA TRP A 197 11.15 5.90 -0.30
C TRP A 197 10.06 6.04 -1.36
N ALA A 198 9.58 4.92 -1.90
CA ALA A 198 8.49 4.93 -2.87
C ALA A 198 7.21 5.60 -2.30
N ARG A 199 6.87 5.36 -1.03
CA ARG A 199 5.74 6.05 -0.37
C ARG A 199 5.98 7.55 -0.23
N GLN A 200 7.17 7.98 0.19
CA GLN A 200 7.51 9.40 0.32
C GLN A 200 7.44 10.13 -1.03
N ASP A 201 7.95 9.50 -2.09
CA ASP A 201 7.92 10.06 -3.44
C ASP A 201 6.48 10.08 -4.00
N ALA A 202 5.67 9.08 -3.71
CA ALA A 202 4.25 9.07 -4.05
C ALA A 202 3.48 10.25 -3.41
N LEU A 203 3.79 10.59 -2.14
CA LEU A 203 3.22 11.78 -1.48
C LEU A 203 3.61 13.09 -2.18
N ARG A 204 4.82 13.14 -2.77
CA ARG A 204 5.30 14.28 -3.57
C ARG A 204 4.78 14.25 -5.03
N SER A 205 4.18 13.13 -5.44
CA SER A 205 3.84 12.81 -6.83
C SER A 205 5.03 12.82 -7.81
N LYS A 206 6.27 12.79 -7.29
CA LYS A 206 7.51 12.81 -8.06
C LYS A 206 8.64 12.10 -7.28
N PRO A 207 9.59 11.43 -7.97
CA PRO A 207 9.62 11.23 -9.41
C PRO A 207 8.58 10.19 -9.88
N THR A 208 8.18 10.26 -11.15
CA THR A 208 7.41 9.19 -11.81
C THR A 208 8.27 8.45 -12.83
N PHE A 209 8.12 7.13 -12.87
CA PHE A 209 8.70 6.28 -13.91
C PHE A 209 7.63 5.65 -14.81
N GLU A 210 6.36 6.03 -14.63
CA GLU A 210 5.26 5.74 -15.56
C GLU A 210 5.19 6.84 -16.62
N TRP A 211 6.10 6.77 -17.60
CA TRP A 211 6.25 7.84 -18.58
C TRP A 211 5.20 7.76 -19.69
N LYS A 212 4.52 8.88 -19.95
CA LYS A 212 3.65 9.09 -21.11
C LYS A 212 4.37 9.91 -22.18
N ASN A 213 5.22 10.84 -21.76
CA ASN A 213 6.08 11.63 -22.61
C ASN A 213 7.52 11.52 -22.09
N PRO A 214 8.29 10.50 -22.54
CA PRO A 214 9.57 10.13 -21.92
C PRO A 214 10.56 11.27 -21.73
N LYS A 215 10.66 12.19 -22.69
CA LYS A 215 11.56 13.35 -22.58
C LYS A 215 11.08 14.33 -21.51
N GLN A 216 9.80 14.70 -21.55
CA GLN A 216 9.23 15.63 -20.59
C GLN A 216 9.19 15.06 -19.17
N ASP A 217 8.77 13.79 -19.02
CA ASP A 217 8.69 13.12 -17.72
C ASP A 217 10.09 12.96 -17.10
N LEU A 218 11.12 12.69 -17.90
CA LEU A 218 12.51 12.71 -17.45
C LEU A 218 12.92 14.11 -16.96
N GLU A 219 12.70 15.14 -17.78
CA GLU A 219 13.12 16.52 -17.51
C GLU A 219 12.39 17.15 -16.30
N GLU A 220 11.08 16.94 -16.18
CA GLU A 220 10.24 17.61 -15.19
C GLU A 220 10.04 16.81 -13.89
N SER A 221 10.29 15.50 -13.92
CA SER A 221 10.02 14.61 -12.79
C SER A 221 11.29 13.95 -12.25
N VAL A 222 12.03 13.23 -13.09
CA VAL A 222 13.13 12.39 -12.61
C VAL A 222 14.41 13.18 -12.35
N LEU A 223 14.84 14.02 -13.29
CA LEU A 223 16.10 14.78 -13.15
C LEU A 223 16.12 15.67 -11.89
N PRO A 224 15.09 16.49 -11.60
CA PRO A 224 15.10 17.33 -10.41
C PRO A 224 15.21 16.54 -9.10
N CYS A 225 14.52 15.41 -9.01
CA CYS A 225 14.55 14.55 -7.83
C CYS A 225 15.90 13.85 -7.65
N LEU A 226 16.51 13.38 -8.74
CA LEU A 226 17.85 12.79 -8.71
C LEU A 226 18.91 13.83 -8.34
N ASP A 227 18.83 15.03 -8.92
CA ASP A 227 19.78 16.11 -8.67
C ASP A 227 19.70 16.59 -7.21
N GLU A 228 18.49 16.78 -6.68
CA GLU A 228 18.27 17.10 -5.25
C GLU A 228 18.92 16.07 -4.32
N LEU A 229 18.76 14.78 -4.65
CA LEU A 229 19.32 13.68 -3.87
C LEU A 229 20.86 13.64 -3.92
N LEU A 230 21.44 13.82 -5.10
CA LEU A 230 22.89 13.86 -5.28
C LEU A 230 23.52 15.10 -4.63
N ASP A 231 22.83 16.23 -4.66
CA ASP A 231 23.28 17.47 -4.02
C ASP A 231 23.22 17.35 -2.50
N ARG A 232 22.18 16.70 -1.96
CA ARG A 232 22.12 16.33 -0.54
C ARG A 232 23.31 15.47 -0.14
N GLY A 233 23.68 14.47 -0.94
CA GLY A 233 24.88 13.66 -0.71
C GLY A 233 26.17 14.49 -0.71
N GLY A 234 26.31 15.44 -1.65
CA GLY A 234 27.45 16.36 -1.68
C GLY A 234 27.55 17.24 -0.43
N ARG A 235 26.42 17.77 0.06
CA ARG A 235 26.36 18.55 1.30
C ARG A 235 26.74 17.71 2.53
N MET A 236 26.26 16.47 2.62
CA MET A 236 26.66 15.55 3.69
C MET A 236 28.17 15.32 3.73
N LEU A 237 28.81 15.11 2.58
CA LEU A 237 30.27 14.96 2.52
C LEU A 237 31.00 16.22 3.03
N ALA A 238 30.54 17.39 2.58
CA ALA A 238 31.09 18.67 3.00
C ALA A 238 30.92 18.92 4.51
N ASP A 239 29.81 18.49 5.09
CA ASP A 239 29.52 18.63 6.52
C ASP A 239 30.27 17.59 7.38
N PHE A 240 30.44 16.36 6.91
CA PHE A 240 31.05 15.28 7.72
C PHE A 240 32.57 15.39 7.83
N ALA A 241 33.24 15.95 6.82
CA ALA A 241 34.68 16.18 6.86
C ALA A 241 35.12 17.05 8.06
N PRO A 242 34.56 18.27 8.30
CA PRO A 242 34.92 19.09 9.45
C PRO A 242 34.43 18.52 10.79
N LEU A 243 33.43 17.63 10.78
CA LEU A 243 32.94 16.92 11.98
C LEU A 243 33.83 15.72 12.37
N GLY A 244 34.96 15.51 11.70
CA GLY A 244 35.90 14.44 12.03
C GLY A 244 35.47 13.06 11.53
N GLY A 245 34.69 12.99 10.46
CA GLY A 245 34.32 11.70 9.85
C GLY A 245 35.51 10.92 9.30
N ASP A 246 35.33 9.60 9.19
CA ASP A 246 36.34 8.69 8.63
C ASP A 246 36.64 9.07 7.17
N GLN A 247 37.82 9.65 6.96
CA GLN A 247 38.24 10.16 5.65
C GLN A 247 38.28 9.07 4.58
N THR A 248 38.57 7.82 4.95
CA THR A 248 38.59 6.70 4.00
C THR A 248 37.19 6.34 3.56
N ALA A 249 36.25 6.25 4.51
CA ALA A 249 34.85 5.97 4.22
C ALA A 249 34.20 7.11 3.41
N LEU A 250 34.47 8.37 3.78
CA LEU A 250 33.98 9.55 3.06
C LEU A 250 34.51 9.61 1.63
N ALA A 251 35.80 9.32 1.41
CA ALA A 251 36.38 9.25 0.06
C ALA A 251 35.72 8.18 -0.80
N LYS A 252 35.41 7.01 -0.22
CA LYS A 252 34.67 5.94 -0.92
C LYS A 252 33.26 6.38 -1.30
N SER A 253 32.52 7.02 -0.40
CA SER A 253 31.20 7.56 -0.69
C SER A 253 31.24 8.67 -1.74
N ALA A 254 32.27 9.54 -1.73
CA ALA A 254 32.46 10.56 -2.75
C ALA A 254 32.70 9.95 -4.14
N ALA A 255 33.52 8.90 -4.24
CA ALA A 255 33.74 8.16 -5.48
C ALA A 255 32.44 7.51 -5.98
N GLU A 256 31.65 6.90 -5.08
CA GLU A 256 30.36 6.30 -5.43
C GLU A 256 29.38 7.33 -6.01
N LEU A 257 29.22 8.49 -5.37
CA LEU A 257 28.37 9.57 -5.90
C LEU A 257 28.88 10.11 -7.24
N SER A 258 30.20 10.18 -7.43
CA SER A 258 30.81 10.60 -8.71
C SER A 258 30.51 9.61 -9.83
N GLU A 259 30.55 8.30 -9.58
CA GLU A 259 30.18 7.29 -10.58
C GLU A 259 28.69 7.34 -10.93
N ILE A 260 27.82 7.64 -9.95
CA ILE A 260 26.39 7.84 -10.20
C ILE A 260 26.15 9.09 -11.07
N ARG A 261 26.85 10.19 -10.80
CA ARG A 261 26.83 11.39 -11.65
C ARG A 261 27.32 11.08 -13.07
N LYS A 262 28.38 10.31 -13.23
CA LYS A 262 28.88 9.89 -14.54
C LYS A 262 27.88 8.99 -15.28
N HIS A 263 27.21 8.08 -14.59
CA HIS A 263 26.17 7.23 -15.18
C HIS A 263 24.95 8.07 -15.61
N ARG A 264 24.54 9.07 -14.82
CA ARG A 264 23.52 10.06 -15.21
C ARG A 264 23.87 10.71 -16.54
N GLU A 265 25.08 11.24 -16.69
CA GLU A 265 25.53 11.86 -17.96
C GLU A 265 25.50 10.86 -19.12
N GLY A 266 25.92 9.62 -18.89
CA GLY A 266 25.86 8.55 -19.90
C GLY A 266 24.44 8.15 -20.31
N LEU A 267 23.46 8.24 -19.41
CA LEU A 267 22.05 8.00 -19.75
C LEU A 267 21.44 9.17 -20.52
N LEU A 268 21.90 10.41 -20.29
CA LEU A 268 21.44 11.57 -21.05
C LEU A 268 21.82 11.52 -22.54
N THR A 269 22.86 10.77 -22.91
CA THR A 269 23.25 10.57 -24.32
C THR A 269 22.45 9.46 -25.01
N GLN A 270 21.58 8.75 -24.30
CA GLN A 270 20.79 7.63 -24.80
C GLN A 270 19.30 8.01 -24.91
N PRO A 271 18.50 7.26 -25.69
CA PRO A 271 17.05 7.41 -25.66
C PRO A 271 16.51 7.23 -24.22
N PRO A 272 15.57 8.06 -23.75
CA PRO A 272 15.03 7.94 -22.39
C PRO A 272 14.44 6.54 -22.14
N ASP A 273 14.97 5.85 -21.14
CA ASP A 273 14.49 4.55 -20.65
C ASP A 273 14.15 4.63 -19.16
N ALA A 274 12.84 4.57 -18.84
CA ALA A 274 12.33 4.68 -17.49
C ALA A 274 12.96 3.64 -16.53
N GLN A 275 13.27 2.43 -17.01
CA GLN A 275 13.82 1.38 -16.16
C GLN A 275 15.29 1.66 -15.80
N ALA A 276 16.08 2.12 -16.77
CA ALA A 276 17.46 2.52 -16.53
C ALA A 276 17.54 3.70 -15.56
N TRP A 277 16.66 4.69 -15.72
CA TRP A 277 16.58 5.86 -14.85
C TRP A 277 16.09 5.52 -13.43
N LEU A 278 15.10 4.63 -13.29
CA LEU A 278 14.68 4.10 -11.99
C LEU A 278 15.85 3.42 -11.29
N LYS A 279 16.57 2.52 -11.97
CA LYS A 279 17.72 1.81 -11.39
C LYS A 279 18.79 2.79 -10.92
N LEU A 280 19.08 3.84 -11.69
CA LEU A 280 20.02 4.89 -11.28
C LEU A 280 19.52 5.66 -10.04
N TYR A 281 18.23 5.99 -10.00
CA TYR A 281 17.61 6.70 -8.87
C TYR A 281 17.66 5.88 -7.58
N VAL A 282 17.31 4.59 -7.63
CA VAL A 282 17.42 3.66 -6.49
C VAL A 282 18.88 3.53 -6.02
N ASN A 283 19.82 3.43 -6.95
CA ASN A 283 21.25 3.39 -6.60
C ASN A 283 21.71 4.68 -5.88
N ALA A 284 21.23 5.84 -6.32
CA ALA A 284 21.51 7.12 -5.67
C ALA A 284 20.96 7.17 -4.23
N HIS A 285 19.72 6.68 -4.01
CA HIS A 285 19.12 6.59 -2.68
C HIS A 285 19.96 5.72 -1.75
N TRP A 286 20.38 4.56 -2.23
CA TRP A 286 21.25 3.66 -1.48
C TRP A 286 22.62 4.26 -1.15
N ALA A 287 23.25 4.95 -2.09
CA ALA A 287 24.53 5.62 -1.87
C ALA A 287 24.41 6.74 -0.82
N VAL A 288 23.39 7.59 -0.94
CA VAL A 288 23.13 8.67 0.02
C VAL A 288 22.73 8.11 1.39
N ARG A 289 21.97 7.03 1.45
CA ARG A 289 21.65 6.34 2.71
C ARG A 289 22.91 5.84 3.41
N ARG A 290 23.76 5.09 2.70
CA ARG A 290 25.04 4.60 3.25
C ARG A 290 25.88 5.76 3.80
N LEU A 291 26.00 6.83 3.02
CA LEU A 291 26.69 8.04 3.44
C LEU A 291 26.05 8.65 4.70
N ALA A 292 24.72 8.76 4.79
CA ALA A 292 24.05 9.33 5.96
C ALA A 292 24.39 8.58 7.27
N PHE A 293 24.63 7.26 7.21
CA PHE A 293 25.07 6.47 8.36
C PHE A 293 26.56 6.65 8.72
N LEU A 294 27.35 7.33 7.88
CA LEU A 294 28.71 7.77 8.21
C LEU A 294 28.74 9.09 8.98
N ASN A 295 27.58 9.66 9.33
CA ASN A 295 27.52 10.88 10.13
C ASN A 295 28.27 10.67 11.46
N PRO A 296 29.33 11.46 11.75
CA PRO A 296 30.13 11.29 12.96
C PRO A 296 29.30 11.40 14.25
N LEU A 297 28.21 12.18 14.22
CA LEU A 297 27.31 12.36 15.35
C LEU A 297 26.45 11.12 15.65
N LEU A 298 26.31 10.20 14.68
CA LEU A 298 25.60 8.93 14.85
C LEU A 298 26.51 7.80 15.37
N ALA A 299 27.83 7.90 15.18
CA ALA A 299 28.77 6.81 15.41
C ALA A 299 28.78 6.30 16.87
N HIS A 300 28.23 7.06 17.82
CA HIS A 300 28.30 6.75 19.26
C HIS A 300 27.02 6.96 20.08
N ASN A 301 25.92 7.48 19.49
CA ASN A 301 24.84 8.06 20.30
C ASN A 301 23.47 7.38 20.20
N GLY A 302 23.30 6.43 19.28
CA GLY A 302 21.97 5.88 19.00
C GLY A 302 20.95 6.95 18.61
N ILE A 303 19.72 6.55 18.37
CA ILE A 303 18.62 7.46 18.05
C ILE A 303 17.69 7.49 19.24
N LEU A 304 17.55 8.65 19.88
CA LEU A 304 16.52 8.89 20.88
C LEU A 304 15.15 8.94 20.21
N PHE A 305 14.21 8.14 20.71
CA PHE A 305 12.83 8.19 20.26
C PHE A 305 11.86 7.97 21.42
N VAL A 306 10.63 8.46 21.22
CA VAL A 306 9.50 8.20 22.12
C VAL A 306 8.73 7.01 21.60
N ARG A 307 8.59 5.99 22.42
CA ARG A 307 7.58 4.95 22.22
C ARG A 307 6.29 5.41 22.91
N ARG A 308 5.17 5.42 22.18
CA ARG A 308 3.86 5.79 22.73
C ARG A 308 2.73 5.08 21.99
N HIS A 309 1.63 4.83 22.68
CA HIS A 309 0.37 4.45 22.03
C HIS A 309 -0.28 5.66 21.35
N HIS A 310 -0.98 5.40 20.24
CA HIS A 310 -1.83 6.42 19.64
C HIS A 310 -3.09 6.58 20.50
N SER A 311 -3.50 7.83 20.76
CA SER A 311 -4.80 8.15 21.38
C SER A 311 -5.93 7.53 20.55
N SER A 312 -6.91 6.89 21.21
CA SER A 312 -8.17 6.44 20.59
C SER A 312 -9.10 7.61 20.25
N TYR A 313 -8.86 8.80 20.82
CA TYR A 313 -9.63 10.01 20.54
C TYR A 313 -8.98 10.86 19.45
N MET A 314 -9.79 11.26 18.48
CA MET A 314 -9.42 12.11 17.35
C MET A 314 -9.39 13.61 17.71
N HIS A 315 -8.73 13.97 18.81
CA HIS A 315 -8.57 15.36 19.24
C HIS A 315 -7.12 15.69 19.59
N GLN A 316 -6.66 16.90 19.23
CA GLN A 316 -5.26 17.32 19.41
C GLN A 316 -4.80 17.28 20.88
N CYS A 317 -5.69 17.62 21.81
CA CYS A 317 -5.37 17.60 23.24
C CYS A 317 -5.21 16.16 23.77
N ALA A 318 -6.00 15.19 23.28
CA ALA A 318 -5.85 13.79 23.70
C ALA A 318 -4.46 13.23 23.31
N ARG A 319 -3.91 13.68 22.17
CA ARG A 319 -2.57 13.32 21.70
C ARG A 319 -1.42 13.96 22.48
N ARG A 320 -1.66 15.07 23.19
CA ARG A 320 -0.62 15.86 23.88
C ARG A 320 -0.69 15.76 25.40
N LEU A 321 -1.88 15.67 25.96
CA LEU A 321 -2.10 15.78 27.41
C LEU A 321 -2.04 14.42 28.11
N GLY A 322 -2.36 13.34 27.40
CA GLY A 322 -2.28 11.98 27.93
C GLY A 322 -3.44 11.42 28.79
N PRO A 323 -4.52 12.13 29.21
CA PRO A 323 -5.56 11.52 30.05
C PRO A 323 -6.25 10.31 29.42
N SER A 324 -6.25 10.23 28.08
CA SER A 324 -7.00 9.25 27.31
C SER A 324 -6.11 8.27 26.54
N ASN A 325 -4.80 8.30 26.78
CA ASN A 325 -3.88 7.35 26.16
C ASN A 325 -3.80 6.09 27.04
N PRO A 326 -3.79 4.89 26.43
CA PRO A 326 -3.44 3.68 27.15
C PRO A 326 -2.08 3.84 27.87
N PRO A 327 -1.94 3.34 29.10
CA PRO A 327 -0.64 3.31 29.77
C PRO A 327 0.32 2.47 28.94
N GLY A 328 1.51 3.00 28.66
CA GLY A 328 2.46 2.33 27.77
C GLY A 328 3.19 3.33 26.91
N GLY A 329 4.32 3.79 27.42
CA GLY A 329 5.22 4.67 26.71
C GLY A 329 6.60 4.64 27.35
N ASP A 330 7.59 5.12 26.62
CA ASP A 330 8.97 5.09 27.05
C ASP A 330 9.82 6.09 26.26
N LEU A 331 10.91 6.55 26.87
CA LEU A 331 12.02 7.14 26.13
C LEU A 331 13.04 6.05 25.87
N CYS A 332 13.34 5.83 24.61
CA CYS A 332 14.21 4.75 24.18
C CYS A 332 15.38 5.29 23.37
N ILE A 333 16.50 4.58 23.42
CA ILE A 333 17.60 4.74 22.49
C ILE A 333 17.62 3.51 21.58
N LEU A 334 17.59 3.74 20.27
CA LEU A 334 17.85 2.73 19.23
C LEU A 334 19.33 2.77 18.85
N SER A 335 20.05 1.68 19.10
CA SER A 335 21.44 1.51 18.68
C SER A 335 21.54 1.16 17.19
N ALA A 336 22.74 1.33 16.62
CA ALA A 336 23.00 1.00 15.21
C ALA A 336 22.82 -0.50 14.88
N ASP A 337 22.95 -1.39 15.87
CA ASP A 337 22.72 -2.83 15.75
C ASP A 337 21.23 -3.23 15.85
N GLY A 338 20.33 -2.24 15.98
CA GLY A 338 18.89 -2.46 16.12
C GLY A 338 18.42 -2.72 17.55
N THR A 339 19.31 -2.72 18.54
CA THR A 339 18.92 -2.88 19.93
C THR A 339 18.19 -1.65 20.46
N VAL A 340 17.09 -1.87 21.17
CA VAL A 340 16.30 -0.82 21.81
C VAL A 340 16.52 -0.88 23.31
N ARG A 341 17.02 0.22 23.89
CA ARG A 341 17.22 0.35 25.34
C ARG A 341 16.28 1.42 25.91
N SER A 342 15.53 1.03 26.93
CA SER A 342 14.71 1.97 27.71
C SER A 342 15.58 2.89 28.58
N LEU A 343 15.22 4.17 28.66
CA LEU A 343 15.78 5.13 29.60
C LEU A 343 14.93 5.27 30.87
N THR A 344 13.63 4.94 30.81
CA THR A 344 12.68 5.26 31.89
C THR A 344 12.05 4.05 32.56
N ALA A 345 12.25 2.84 32.03
CA ALA A 345 11.75 1.60 32.61
C ALA A 345 12.21 1.45 34.06
N GLY A 346 11.25 1.22 34.96
CA GLY A 346 11.48 1.06 36.39
C GLY A 346 11.87 2.35 37.12
N ARG A 347 11.99 3.48 36.41
CA ARG A 347 12.35 4.79 37.00
C ARG A 347 11.17 5.76 37.03
N LEU A 348 10.25 5.65 36.08
CA LEU A 348 8.97 6.36 36.09
C LEU A 348 7.80 5.37 36.10
N PRO A 349 6.71 5.66 36.83
CA PRO A 349 5.49 4.87 36.72
C PRO A 349 4.90 4.92 35.29
N PRO A 350 3.99 4.00 34.93
CA PRO A 350 3.30 4.04 33.65
C PRO A 350 2.64 5.40 33.39
N GLY A 351 2.82 5.91 32.17
CA GLY A 351 2.33 7.23 31.79
C GLY A 351 2.53 7.51 30.31
N VAL A 352 2.39 8.77 29.96
CA VAL A 352 2.50 9.30 28.60
C VAL A 352 3.74 10.18 28.50
N PHE A 353 4.57 9.89 27.51
CA PHE A 353 5.79 10.62 27.20
C PHE A 353 5.54 11.57 26.02
N GLY A 354 5.87 12.83 26.22
CA GLY A 354 5.89 13.87 25.21
C GLY A 354 7.17 13.84 24.38
N ARG A 355 7.23 14.71 23.37
CA ARG A 355 8.45 14.89 22.56
C ARG A 355 9.60 15.35 23.47
N PRO A 356 10.76 14.67 23.45
CA PRO A 356 11.94 15.12 24.15
C PRO A 356 12.67 16.18 23.33
N ASP A 357 13.33 17.09 24.04
CA ASP A 357 14.39 17.93 23.50
C ASP A 357 15.71 17.56 24.20
N LEU A 358 16.79 17.58 23.42
CA LEU A 358 18.14 17.21 23.85
C LEU A 358 18.93 18.51 24.10
N SER A 359 19.70 18.56 25.19
CA SER A 359 20.65 19.65 25.41
C SER A 359 21.71 19.71 24.30
N PHE A 360 22.32 20.87 24.11
CA PHE A 360 23.32 21.08 23.05
C PHE A 360 24.49 20.09 23.12
N ASP A 361 24.91 19.71 24.32
CA ASP A 361 25.98 18.74 24.57
C ASP A 361 25.53 17.27 24.50
N GLY A 362 24.24 17.00 24.27
CA GLY A 362 23.70 15.65 24.19
C GLY A 362 23.58 14.92 25.53
N GLN A 363 23.83 15.58 26.67
CA GLN A 363 23.90 14.90 27.96
C GLN A 363 22.59 14.94 28.76
N ARG A 364 21.67 15.85 28.45
CA ARG A 364 20.42 16.04 29.20
C ARG A 364 19.22 16.01 28.29
N LEU A 365 18.12 15.52 28.83
CA LEU A 365 16.85 15.40 28.14
C LEU A 365 15.79 16.18 28.91
N VAL A 366 15.02 17.01 28.22
CA VAL A 366 13.78 17.57 28.76
C VAL A 366 12.61 16.97 28.01
N PHE A 367 11.60 16.50 28.73
CA PHE A 367 10.42 15.91 28.11
C PHE A 367 9.16 16.15 28.93
N GLY A 368 8.02 16.18 28.26
CA GLY A 368 6.72 16.15 28.93
C GLY A 368 6.43 14.74 29.46
N TYR A 369 5.99 14.62 30.71
CA TYR A 369 5.54 13.34 31.26
C TYR A 369 4.23 13.54 32.01
N ALA A 370 3.24 12.73 31.66
CA ALA A 370 1.95 12.68 32.35
C ALA A 370 1.74 11.29 32.94
N LEU A 371 1.59 11.21 34.26
CA LEU A 371 1.25 9.96 34.95
C LEU A 371 -0.07 9.42 34.43
N ALA A 372 -0.17 8.09 34.25
CA ALA A 372 -1.43 7.45 33.90
C ALA A 372 -2.49 7.74 34.97
N ARG A 373 -3.68 8.17 34.55
CA ARG A 373 -4.80 8.45 35.47
C ARG A 373 -5.56 7.17 35.76
N GLN A 374 -5.87 6.92 37.04
CA GLN A 374 -6.68 5.78 37.45
C GLN A 374 -8.15 5.91 36.98
N ASP A 375 -8.67 7.14 36.90
CA ASP A 375 -10.08 7.45 36.55
C ASP A 375 -10.19 8.31 35.28
N ALA A 376 -9.70 7.81 34.15
CA ALA A 376 -9.77 8.53 32.87
C ALA A 376 -11.22 8.66 32.37
N LYS A 377 -11.82 9.86 32.48
CA LYS A 377 -13.12 10.16 31.86
C LYS A 377 -13.01 10.31 30.32
N PRO A 378 -14.05 9.95 29.55
CA PRO A 378 -14.07 10.16 28.10
C PRO A 378 -13.90 11.63 27.72
N PHE A 379 -13.08 11.89 26.70
CA PHE A 379 -12.81 13.23 26.20
C PHE A 379 -13.98 13.73 25.32
N SER A 380 -14.54 14.90 25.63
CA SER A 380 -15.45 15.63 24.74
C SER A 380 -14.99 17.08 24.56
N GLU A 381 -15.33 17.70 23.44
CA GLU A 381 -15.01 19.12 23.17
C GLU A 381 -15.52 20.06 24.28
N LYS A 382 -16.63 19.70 24.94
CA LYS A 382 -17.22 20.46 26.05
C LYS A 382 -16.50 20.31 27.39
N THR A 383 -15.81 19.18 27.63
CA THR A 383 -15.20 18.86 28.94
C THR A 383 -13.68 19.08 28.99
N ALA A 384 -13.08 19.51 27.88
CA ALA A 384 -11.63 19.65 27.73
C ALA A 384 -10.97 20.67 28.69
N LEU A 385 -11.72 21.67 29.18
CA LEU A 385 -11.20 22.74 30.04
C LEU A 385 -11.49 22.54 31.53
N GLU A 386 -12.53 21.78 31.89
CA GLU A 386 -13.05 21.72 33.27
C GLU A 386 -12.59 20.47 34.04
N ASP A 387 -12.41 19.34 33.36
CA ASP A 387 -12.12 18.03 33.98
C ASP A 387 -10.66 17.57 33.79
N THR A 388 -9.82 18.40 33.16
CA THR A 388 -8.48 17.96 32.72
C THR A 388 -7.36 18.21 33.71
N GLY A 389 -7.52 19.04 34.74
CA GLY A 389 -6.46 19.34 35.71
C GLY A 389 -5.21 20.00 35.07
N TYR A 390 -4.25 20.44 35.90
CA TYR A 390 -3.05 21.14 35.40
C TYR A 390 -2.25 20.26 34.43
N CYS A 391 -1.95 20.84 33.26
CA CYS A 391 -1.53 20.13 32.05
C CYS A 391 -0.03 19.90 31.89
N TYR A 392 0.81 20.16 32.90
CA TYR A 392 2.26 20.15 32.71
C TYR A 392 3.02 19.66 33.95
N ASN A 393 3.49 18.42 33.90
CA ASN A 393 4.66 18.00 34.66
C ASN A 393 5.79 17.81 33.64
N PHE A 394 6.55 18.87 33.38
CA PHE A 394 7.80 18.72 32.64
C PHE A 394 8.81 18.01 33.53
N GLN A 395 9.47 16.99 33.00
CA GLN A 395 10.55 16.30 33.68
C GLN A 395 11.85 16.71 32.99
N VAL A 396 12.83 17.12 33.79
CA VAL A 396 14.22 17.29 33.36
C VAL A 396 14.95 16.04 33.81
N TRP A 397 15.67 15.41 32.88
CA TRP A 397 16.38 14.16 33.10
C TRP A 397 17.84 14.35 32.76
N GLU A 398 18.69 14.05 33.75
CA GLU A 398 20.15 14.05 33.65
C GLU A 398 20.69 12.64 33.47
#